data_AF-A0A447N7A8-F1
#
_entry.id   AF-A0A447N7A8-F1
#
_cell.length_a   1.000
_cell.length_b   1.000
_cell.length_c   1.000
_cell.angle_alpha   90.00
_cell.angle_beta   90.00
_cell.angle_gamma   90.00
#
_symmetry.space_group_name_H-M   'P 1'
#
loop_
_entity.id
_entity.type
_entity.pdbx_description
1 polymer ?
#
loop_
_entity_poly.entity_id
_entity_poly.type
_entity_poly.pdbx_seq_one_letter_code
_entity_poly.pdbx_strand_id
1 'polypeptide(L)'
;MPCRPKPLNDVNDENGEIALCTLSAFNLGAIKTLDELEELAILAVRALDALLDYQDYPIPAAKRGAMGRRTLGIGVINFAYWLAKNGKRYSDGSANNLTHKTFEAIQYYLLKASNELAKEQGACPWFNETTYAKGILPIDTYKKDLDAIVNEPLHYDWEQLRESIKTHGLRNSTLSALMPSETSSQISNATNGIEPPRGYVSIKASKDRYFASGRAGL
;
A
#
# COMPACT_ATOMS: atom_id res chain seq x y z
N MET A 1 -3.91 14.58 -2.16
CA MET A 1 -2.50 14.12 -2.13
C MET A 1 -1.92 14.56 -0.80
N PRO A 2 -1.67 13.63 0.16
CA PRO A 2 -1.33 13.98 1.54
C PRO A 2 0.10 14.51 1.76
N CYS A 3 0.94 14.55 0.71
CA CYS A 3 2.29 15.11 0.78
C CYS A 3 2.43 16.13 -0.35
N ARG A 4 2.33 17.43 -0.03
CA ARG A 4 2.64 18.50 -0.97
C ARG A 4 4.05 18.99 -0.64
N PRO A 5 5.11 18.51 -1.32
CA PRO A 5 6.47 18.89 -1.01
C PRO A 5 6.67 20.40 -1.22
N LYS A 6 7.43 21.02 -0.32
CA LYS A 6 7.88 22.40 -0.50
C LYS A 6 8.89 22.47 -1.66
N PRO A 7 8.79 23.50 -2.53
CA PRO A 7 9.72 23.67 -3.63
C PRO A 7 11.15 23.83 -3.12
N LEU A 8 12.10 23.26 -3.86
CA LEU A 8 13.53 23.26 -3.56
C LEU A 8 14.20 24.44 -4.28
N ASN A 9 15.05 25.21 -3.61
CA ASN A 9 15.84 26.26 -4.27
C ASN A 9 17.21 25.77 -4.76
N ASP A 10 17.84 24.86 -4.02
CA ASP A 10 19.14 24.23 -4.33
C ASP A 10 19.21 22.81 -3.71
N VAL A 11 20.10 21.95 -4.20
CA VAL A 11 20.29 20.57 -3.71
C VAL A 11 20.68 20.47 -2.22
N ASN A 12 21.31 21.51 -1.68
CA ASN A 12 21.67 21.59 -0.26
C ASN A 12 20.65 22.38 0.58
N ASP A 13 19.50 22.75 0.02
CA ASP A 13 18.46 23.49 0.73
C ASP A 13 17.85 22.63 1.85
N GLU A 14 18.21 22.94 3.10
CA GLU A 14 17.70 22.25 4.28
C GLU A 14 16.19 22.49 4.53
N ASN A 15 15.61 23.52 3.90
CA ASN A 15 14.18 23.85 4.01
C ASN A 15 13.32 23.20 2.93
N GLY A 16 13.96 22.64 1.90
CA GLY A 16 13.31 21.86 0.86
C GLY A 16 12.79 20.51 1.36
N GLU A 17 11.81 19.95 0.64
CA GLU A 17 11.25 18.63 0.94
C GLU A 17 11.26 17.77 -0.32
N ILE A 18 12.00 16.66 -0.30
CA ILE A 18 11.92 15.62 -1.32
C ILE A 18 11.15 14.44 -0.73
N ALA A 19 10.05 14.07 -1.39
CA ALA A 19 9.26 12.93 -0.97
C ALA A 19 9.93 11.62 -1.40
N LEU A 20 10.22 10.76 -0.44
CA LEU A 20 10.64 9.38 -0.67
C LEU A 20 9.50 8.43 -0.29
N CYS A 21 9.43 7.29 -0.98
CA CYS A 21 8.44 6.26 -0.68
C CYS A 21 9.12 4.90 -0.69
N THR A 22 9.04 4.19 0.45
CA THR A 22 9.57 2.84 0.57
C THR A 22 8.46 1.85 0.23
N LEU A 23 8.73 0.96 -0.73
CA LEU A 23 7.72 0.14 -1.38
C LEU A 23 7.78 -1.32 -0.94
N SER A 24 6.61 -1.96 -0.83
CA SER A 24 6.46 -3.41 -0.72
C SER A 24 5.11 -3.84 -1.31
N ALA A 25 4.82 -5.13 -1.38
CA ALA A 25 3.52 -5.60 -1.87
C ALA A 25 3.08 -6.91 -1.22
N PHE A 26 1.78 -7.04 -1.00
CA PHE A 26 1.16 -8.30 -0.61
C PHE A 26 0.89 -9.19 -1.83
N ASN A 27 1.21 -10.47 -1.72
CA ASN A 27 0.88 -11.46 -2.75
C ASN A 27 -0.50 -12.05 -2.48
N LEU A 28 -1.52 -11.52 -3.16
CA LEU A 28 -2.91 -11.97 -2.99
C LEU A 28 -3.12 -13.43 -3.41
N GLY A 29 -2.27 -13.96 -4.28
CA GLY A 29 -2.35 -15.36 -4.69
C GLY A 29 -1.81 -16.36 -3.67
N ALA A 30 -1.06 -15.88 -2.67
CA ALA A 30 -0.46 -16.72 -1.63
C ALA A 30 -1.34 -16.82 -0.38
N ILE A 31 -2.13 -15.78 -0.07
CA ILE A 31 -3.05 -15.78 1.07
C ILE A 31 -4.27 -16.69 0.81
N LYS A 32 -4.75 -17.35 1.87
CA LYS A 32 -5.99 -18.14 1.81
C LYS A 32 -7.19 -17.31 2.26
N THR A 33 -6.99 -16.52 3.31
CA THR A 33 -8.00 -15.67 3.94
C THR A 33 -7.49 -14.23 4.04
N LEU A 34 -8.41 -13.26 4.15
CA LEU A 34 -8.04 -11.84 4.30
C LEU A 34 -7.47 -11.53 5.69
N ASP A 35 -7.79 -12.35 6.70
CA ASP A 35 -7.32 -12.13 8.08
C ASP A 35 -5.81 -12.37 8.23
N GLU A 36 -5.21 -13.17 7.35
CA GLU A 36 -3.74 -13.33 7.24
C GLU A 36 -3.04 -12.00 6.94
N LEU A 37 -3.74 -11.01 6.40
CA LEU A 37 -3.18 -9.68 6.15
C LEU A 37 -2.83 -8.94 7.43
N GLU A 38 -3.39 -9.30 8.59
CA GLU A 38 -3.06 -8.66 9.85
C GLU A 38 -1.58 -8.85 10.22
N GLU A 39 -1.13 -10.10 10.26
CA GLU A 39 0.26 -10.44 10.57
C GLU A 39 1.21 -9.93 9.49
N LEU A 40 0.82 -10.07 8.21
CA LEU A 40 1.61 -9.58 7.09
C LEU A 40 1.75 -8.05 7.10
N ALA A 41 0.71 -7.32 7.48
CA ALA A 41 0.76 -5.87 7.61
C ALA A 41 1.72 -5.44 8.74
N ILE A 42 1.70 -6.12 9.88
CA ILE A 42 2.64 -5.85 10.98
C ILE A 42 4.08 -6.04 10.50
N LEU A 43 4.38 -7.16 9.86
CA LEU A 43 5.72 -7.46 9.35
C LEU A 43 6.16 -6.45 8.28
N ALA A 44 5.31 -6.17 7.30
CA ALA A 44 5.62 -5.26 6.21
C ALA A 44 5.85 -3.83 6.72
N VAL A 45 4.95 -3.30 7.55
CA VAL A 45 5.05 -1.93 8.08
C VAL A 45 6.29 -1.79 8.95
N ARG A 46 6.56 -2.74 9.86
CA ARG A 46 7.76 -2.69 10.73
C ARG A 46 9.05 -2.79 9.94
N ALA A 47 9.12 -3.69 8.97
CA ALA A 47 10.32 -3.87 8.15
C ALA A 47 10.64 -2.61 7.32
N LEU A 48 9.62 -2.00 6.72
CA LEU A 48 9.82 -0.78 5.93
C LEU A 48 10.09 0.45 6.82
N ASP A 49 9.45 0.55 7.99
CA ASP A 49 9.73 1.62 8.94
C ASP A 49 11.17 1.56 9.46
N ALA A 50 11.65 0.36 9.82
CA ALA A 50 13.04 0.16 10.21
C ALA A 50 14.03 0.49 9.08
N LEU A 51 13.67 0.20 7.82
CA LEU A 51 14.49 0.53 6.67
C LEU A 51 14.67 2.04 6.48
N LEU A 52 13.68 2.86 6.86
CA LEU A 52 13.80 4.32 6.81
C LEU A 52 14.94 4.83 7.70
N ASP A 53 15.17 4.20 8.85
CA ASP A 53 16.25 4.58 9.77
C ASP A 53 17.59 3.95 9.38
N TYR A 54 17.57 2.80 8.69
CA TYR A 54 18.76 2.07 8.29
C TYR A 54 19.43 2.63 7.02
N GLN A 55 18.66 3.15 6.06
CA GLN A 55 19.20 3.59 4.77
C GLN A 55 19.91 4.96 4.85
N ASP A 56 20.90 5.16 3.99
CA ASP A 56 21.57 6.45 3.83
C ASP A 56 20.77 7.42 2.94
N TYR A 57 20.83 8.70 3.28
CA TYR A 57 20.17 9.77 2.52
C TYR A 57 21.22 10.73 1.96
N PRO A 58 21.53 10.67 0.64
CA PRO A 58 22.55 11.52 0.05
C PRO A 58 22.15 13.00 -0.02
N ILE A 59 20.84 13.30 0.07
CA ILE A 59 20.29 14.65 0.01
C ILE A 59 19.57 14.97 1.34
N PRO A 60 19.93 16.07 2.03
CA PRO A 60 19.30 16.45 3.30
C PRO A 60 17.77 16.62 3.21
N ALA A 61 17.28 17.25 2.13
CA ALA A 61 15.85 17.43 1.89
C ALA A 61 15.07 16.10 1.77
N ALA A 62 15.71 15.05 1.28
CA ALA A 62 15.12 13.70 1.21
C ALA A 62 15.07 13.04 2.59
N LYS A 63 16.13 13.17 3.40
CA LYS A 63 16.12 12.72 4.81
C LYS A 63 15.03 13.41 5.60
N ARG A 64 14.87 14.72 5.41
CA ARG A 64 13.84 15.53 6.07
C ARG A 64 12.43 15.03 5.75
N GLY A 65 12.12 14.79 4.47
CA GLY A 65 10.83 14.24 4.06
C GLY A 65 10.58 12.83 4.62
N ALA A 66 11.56 11.94 4.50
CA ALA A 66 11.48 10.57 4.98
C ALA A 66 11.32 10.49 6.50
N MET A 67 12.11 11.22 7.28
CA MET A 67 12.02 11.21 8.74
C MET A 67 10.81 11.98 9.28
N GLY A 68 10.39 13.05 8.60
CA GLY A 68 9.24 13.85 9.00
C GLY A 68 7.92 13.11 8.83
N ARG A 69 7.72 12.44 7.68
CA ARG A 69 6.45 11.80 7.32
C ARG A 69 6.46 10.27 7.40
N ARG A 70 7.64 9.65 7.28
CA ARG A 70 7.84 8.19 7.26
C ARG A 70 6.90 7.48 6.28
N THR A 71 6.85 7.98 5.05
CA THR A 71 5.90 7.57 4.02
C THR A 71 6.23 6.19 3.43
N LEU A 72 5.29 5.27 3.57
CA LEU A 72 5.34 3.93 3.00
C LEU A 72 4.35 3.79 1.83
N GLY A 73 4.62 2.81 0.97
CA GLY A 73 3.78 2.46 -0.18
C GLY A 73 3.69 0.95 -0.35
N ILE A 74 2.77 0.33 0.38
CA ILE A 74 2.50 -1.11 0.33
C ILE A 74 1.35 -1.35 -0.65
N GLY A 75 1.63 -2.12 -1.70
CA GLY A 75 0.69 -2.43 -2.77
C GLY A 75 0.26 -3.89 -2.75
N VAL A 76 -0.25 -4.35 -3.89
CA VAL A 76 -0.58 -5.75 -4.11
C VAL A 76 0.03 -6.25 -5.42
N ILE A 77 0.30 -7.54 -5.46
CA ILE A 77 0.60 -8.30 -6.67
C ILE A 77 -0.37 -9.48 -6.77
N ASN A 78 -0.43 -10.09 -7.95
CA ASN A 78 -1.26 -11.28 -8.21
C ASN A 78 -2.78 -11.04 -8.15
N PHE A 79 -3.23 -9.81 -8.38
CA PHE A 79 -4.66 -9.48 -8.31
C PHE A 79 -5.48 -10.18 -9.41
N ALA A 80 -4.97 -10.28 -10.63
CA ALA A 80 -5.67 -10.98 -11.71
C ALA A 80 -5.90 -12.46 -11.37
N TYR A 81 -4.90 -13.11 -10.77
CA TYR A 81 -5.03 -14.47 -10.27
C TYR A 81 -5.99 -14.56 -9.07
N TRP A 82 -5.99 -13.56 -8.18
CA TRP A 82 -6.95 -13.48 -7.08
C TRP A 82 -8.40 -13.43 -7.59
N LEU A 83 -8.67 -12.63 -8.63
CA LEU A 83 -9.99 -12.59 -9.27
C LEU A 83 -10.33 -13.93 -9.93
N ALA A 84 -9.38 -14.52 -10.69
CA ALA A 84 -9.58 -15.82 -11.33
C ALA A 84 -9.91 -16.94 -10.32
N LYS A 85 -9.16 -17.00 -9.21
CA LYS A 85 -9.38 -17.96 -8.11
C LYS A 85 -10.78 -17.85 -7.50
N ASN A 86 -11.35 -16.65 -7.48
CA ASN A 86 -12.70 -16.37 -6.96
C ASN A 86 -13.78 -16.36 -8.08
N GLY A 87 -13.44 -16.79 -9.30
CA GLY A 87 -14.36 -16.83 -10.44
C GLY A 87 -14.88 -15.47 -10.87
N LYS A 88 -14.11 -14.39 -10.62
CA LYS A 88 -14.49 -13.01 -10.96
C LYS A 88 -13.70 -12.50 -12.16
N ARG A 89 -14.25 -11.49 -12.83
CA ARG A 89 -13.67 -10.87 -14.03
C ARG A 89 -13.58 -9.36 -13.85
N TYR A 90 -12.67 -8.75 -14.62
CA TYR A 90 -12.48 -7.29 -14.63
C TYR A 90 -13.61 -6.55 -15.36
N SER A 91 -14.17 -7.15 -16.42
CA SER A 91 -14.98 -6.43 -17.41
C SER A 91 -16.49 -6.38 -17.12
N ASP A 92 -17.00 -7.27 -16.26
CA ASP A 92 -18.44 -7.48 -16.06
C ASP A 92 -18.95 -6.95 -14.70
N GLY A 93 -18.10 -6.27 -13.93
CA GLY A 93 -18.41 -5.77 -12.59
C GLY A 93 -18.52 -6.86 -11.51
N SER A 94 -18.33 -8.14 -11.85
CA SER A 94 -18.45 -9.25 -10.89
C SER A 94 -17.42 -9.17 -9.75
N ALA A 95 -16.29 -8.49 -9.99
CA ALA A 95 -15.21 -8.30 -9.03
C ALA A 95 -15.42 -7.10 -8.08
N ASN A 96 -16.42 -6.24 -8.30
CA ASN A 96 -16.58 -4.97 -7.60
C ASN A 96 -16.61 -5.13 -6.07
N ASN A 97 -17.53 -5.97 -5.57
CA ASN A 97 -17.68 -6.23 -4.13
C ASN A 97 -16.48 -6.98 -3.54
N LEU A 98 -15.92 -7.95 -4.27
CA LEU A 98 -14.73 -8.67 -3.83
C LEU A 98 -13.52 -7.73 -3.68
N THR A 99 -13.38 -6.80 -4.63
CA THR A 99 -12.32 -5.79 -4.63
C THR A 99 -12.49 -4.86 -3.44
N HIS A 100 -13.72 -4.38 -3.20
CA HIS A 100 -14.03 -3.55 -2.03
C HIS A 100 -13.63 -4.24 -0.73
N LYS A 101 -14.10 -5.48 -0.50
CA LYS A 101 -13.77 -6.27 0.68
C LYS A 101 -12.26 -6.50 0.84
N THR A 102 -11.56 -6.81 -0.26
CA THR A 102 -10.11 -7.07 -0.25
C THR A 102 -9.33 -5.81 0.14
N PHE A 103 -9.65 -4.67 -0.47
CA PHE A 103 -8.93 -3.42 -0.22
C PHE A 103 -9.31 -2.76 1.11
N GLU A 104 -10.53 -2.97 1.59
CA GLU A 104 -10.91 -2.61 2.95
C GLU A 104 -10.00 -3.31 3.96
N ALA A 105 -9.86 -4.64 3.87
CA ALA A 105 -9.00 -5.42 4.76
C ALA A 105 -7.55 -4.94 4.73
N ILE A 106 -6.98 -4.77 3.52
CA ILE A 106 -5.60 -4.29 3.37
C ILE A 106 -5.41 -2.94 4.05
N GLN A 107 -6.29 -1.96 3.78
CA GLN A 107 -6.14 -0.63 4.33
C GLN A 107 -6.34 -0.60 5.85
N TYR A 108 -7.34 -1.35 6.35
CA TYR A 108 -7.62 -1.47 7.77
C TYR A 108 -6.42 -2.05 8.54
N TYR A 109 -5.89 -3.18 8.08
CA TYR A 109 -4.75 -3.83 8.75
C TYR A 109 -3.45 -3.04 8.64
N LEU A 110 -3.22 -2.35 7.53
CA LEU A 110 -2.07 -1.44 7.41
C LEU A 110 -2.16 -0.30 8.42
N LEU A 111 -3.30 0.39 8.49
CA LEU A 111 -3.52 1.47 9.45
C LEU A 111 -3.42 0.97 10.90
N LYS A 112 -3.99 -0.20 11.20
CA LYS A 112 -3.88 -0.85 12.51
C LYS A 112 -2.41 -1.12 12.85
N ALA A 113 -1.65 -1.74 11.96
CA ALA A 113 -0.23 -2.03 12.18
C ALA A 113 0.61 -0.77 12.45
N SER A 114 0.37 0.32 11.71
CA SER A 114 1.08 1.59 11.92
C SER A 114 0.61 2.34 13.18
N ASN A 115 -0.66 2.18 13.58
CA ASN A 115 -1.16 2.70 14.85
C ASN A 115 -0.54 1.97 16.05
N GLU A 116 -0.45 0.63 15.99
CA GLU A 116 0.25 -0.15 17.02
C GLU A 116 1.74 0.22 17.08
N LEU A 117 2.39 0.42 15.93
CA LEU A 117 3.77 0.89 15.89
C LEU A 117 3.94 2.31 16.45
N ALA A 118 2.94 3.18 16.28
CA ALA A 118 2.92 4.51 16.89
C ALA A 118 2.79 4.45 18.41
N LYS A 119 2.01 3.51 18.94
CA LYS A 119 1.91 3.27 20.40
C LYS A 119 3.26 2.85 20.99
N GLU A 120 4.03 2.05 20.26
CA GLU A 120 5.32 1.54 20.71
C GLU A 120 6.46 2.57 20.58
N GLN A 121 6.53 3.28 19.44
CA GLN A 121 7.70 4.09 19.07
C GLN A 121 7.40 5.59 18.85
N GLY A 122 6.14 5.99 19.02
CA GLY A 122 5.65 7.34 18.73
C GLY A 122 5.22 7.52 17.27
N ALA A 123 4.24 8.41 17.05
CA ALA A 123 3.79 8.82 15.73
C ALA A 123 4.88 9.55 14.94
N CYS A 124 4.73 9.66 13.61
CA CYS A 124 5.66 10.44 12.81
C CYS A 124 5.66 11.93 13.21
N PRO A 125 6.80 12.63 13.12
CA PRO A 125 6.92 14.04 13.52
C PRO A 125 5.89 14.98 12.90
N TRP A 126 5.52 14.75 11.62
CA TRP A 126 4.56 15.60 10.90
C TRP A 126 3.18 14.96 10.77
N PHE A 127 2.81 14.08 11.70
CA PHE A 127 1.49 13.45 11.73
C PHE A 127 0.34 14.47 11.78
N ASN A 128 0.53 15.59 12.49
CA ASN A 128 -0.41 16.70 12.63
C ASN A 128 -0.85 17.34 11.29
N GLU A 129 -0.03 17.23 10.24
CA GLU A 129 -0.37 17.73 8.92
C GLU A 129 -1.30 16.79 8.14
N THR A 130 -1.52 15.57 8.63
CA THR A 130 -2.34 14.57 7.95
C THR A 130 -3.84 14.76 8.25
N THR A 131 -4.69 14.26 7.35
CA THR A 131 -6.13 14.16 7.61
C THR A 131 -6.43 13.16 8.73
N TYR A 132 -5.57 12.16 8.93
CA TYR A 132 -5.67 11.18 10.01
C TYR A 132 -5.59 11.82 11.40
N ALA A 133 -4.75 12.86 11.58
CA ALA A 133 -4.71 13.61 12.84
C ALA A 133 -6.03 14.34 13.16
N LYS A 134 -6.83 14.67 12.14
CA LYS A 134 -8.18 15.22 12.30
C LYS A 134 -9.25 14.14 12.47
N GLY A 135 -8.84 12.87 12.51
CA GLY A 135 -9.74 11.74 12.57
C GLY A 135 -10.52 11.49 11.28
N ILE A 136 -10.04 11.97 10.14
CA ILE A 136 -10.66 11.77 8.83
C ILE A 136 -9.96 10.57 8.16
N LEU A 137 -10.74 9.55 7.85
CA LEU A 137 -10.30 8.29 7.26
C LEU A 137 -10.62 8.22 5.76
N PRO A 138 -9.99 7.29 5.01
CA PRO A 138 -10.29 7.09 3.59
C PRO A 138 -11.78 6.80 3.33
N ILE A 139 -12.45 6.14 4.26
CA ILE A 139 -13.89 5.84 4.20
C ILE A 139 -14.78 7.09 4.29
N ASP A 140 -14.26 8.26 4.68
CA ASP A 140 -15.05 9.49 4.74
C ASP A 140 -14.89 10.35 3.47
N THR A 141 -13.78 10.19 2.75
CA THR A 141 -13.32 11.12 1.69
C THR A 141 -13.32 10.50 0.29
N TYR A 142 -13.86 9.29 0.13
CA TYR A 142 -14.01 8.66 -1.17
C TYR A 142 -15.10 9.35 -2.02
N LYS A 143 -15.05 9.12 -3.34
CA LYS A 143 -16.02 9.67 -4.29
C LYS A 143 -17.35 8.91 -4.17
N LYS A 144 -18.42 9.63 -3.79
CA LYS A 144 -19.75 9.05 -3.51
C LYS A 144 -20.39 8.29 -4.68
N ASP A 145 -20.00 8.58 -5.91
CA ASP A 145 -20.44 7.83 -7.10
C ASP A 145 -20.11 6.32 -7.01
N LEU A 146 -19.15 5.91 -6.18
CA LEU A 146 -18.82 4.50 -5.92
C LEU A 146 -19.97 3.72 -5.25
N ASP A 147 -20.81 4.39 -4.47
CA ASP A 147 -21.95 3.77 -3.77
C ASP A 147 -23.00 3.23 -4.75
N ALA A 148 -23.01 3.71 -6.00
CA ALA A 148 -23.90 3.23 -7.06
C ALA A 148 -23.37 1.94 -7.74
N ILE A 149 -22.10 1.60 -7.56
CA ILE A 149 -21.38 0.55 -8.30
C ILE A 149 -21.04 -0.64 -7.38
N VAL A 150 -20.90 -0.40 -6.08
CA VAL A 150 -20.50 -1.36 -5.06
C VAL A 150 -21.48 -1.28 -3.90
N ASN A 151 -21.98 -2.42 -3.43
CA ASN A 151 -22.90 -2.50 -2.28
C ASN A 151 -22.36 -3.36 -1.12
N GLU A 152 -21.05 -3.60 -1.10
CA GLU A 152 -20.39 -4.36 -0.05
C GLU A 152 -20.28 -3.51 1.24
N PRO A 153 -20.77 -4.00 2.39
CA PRO A 153 -20.62 -3.28 3.65
C PRO A 153 -19.16 -3.31 4.14
N LEU A 154 -18.83 -2.41 5.06
CA LEU A 154 -17.57 -2.47 5.80
C LEU A 154 -17.63 -3.60 6.83
N HIS A 155 -16.61 -4.47 6.85
CA HIS A 155 -16.53 -5.63 7.74
C HIS A 155 -15.70 -5.37 9.00
N TYR A 156 -14.92 -4.30 9.03
CA TYR A 156 -14.01 -3.98 10.13
C TYR A 156 -14.50 -2.79 10.98
N ASP A 157 -14.05 -2.72 12.24
CA ASP A 157 -14.42 -1.64 13.16
C ASP A 157 -13.56 -0.39 12.93
N TRP A 158 -13.96 0.39 11.92
CA TRP A 158 -13.29 1.63 11.54
C TRP A 158 -13.42 2.73 12.59
N GLU A 159 -14.47 2.73 13.41
CA GLU A 159 -14.68 3.78 14.42
C GLU A 159 -13.76 3.57 15.63
N GLN A 160 -13.58 2.31 16.07
CA GLN A 160 -12.56 1.99 17.08
C GLN A 160 -11.16 2.38 16.59
N LEU A 161 -10.84 2.05 15.32
CA LEU A 161 -9.56 2.42 14.73
C LEU A 161 -9.39 3.95 14.62
N ARG A 162 -10.47 4.68 14.27
CA ARG A 162 -10.48 6.15 14.21
C ARG A 162 -10.07 6.78 15.54
N GLU A 163 -10.68 6.33 16.63
CA GLU A 163 -10.38 6.85 17.97
C GLU A 163 -8.96 6.47 18.42
N SER A 164 -8.51 5.25 18.10
CA SER A 164 -7.12 4.83 18.37
C SER A 164 -6.10 5.66 17.58
N ILE A 165 -6.40 6.02 16.33
CA ILE A 165 -5.56 6.89 15.48
C ILE A 165 -5.54 8.32 16.00
N LYS A 166 -6.66 8.88 16.45
CA LYS A 166 -6.67 10.21 17.06
C LYS A 166 -5.83 10.28 18.34
N THR A 167 -5.90 9.22 19.15
CA THR A 167 -5.25 9.16 20.47
C THR A 167 -3.74 8.90 20.36
N HIS A 168 -3.34 7.93 19.54
CA HIS A 168 -1.96 7.46 19.47
C HIS A 168 -1.22 7.86 18.18
N GLY A 169 -1.95 8.33 17.17
CA GLY A 169 -1.41 8.69 15.87
C GLY A 169 -1.06 7.49 14.98
N LEU A 170 -0.31 7.77 13.93
CA LEU A 170 0.26 6.76 13.02
C LEU A 170 1.76 6.95 12.92
N ARG A 171 2.49 5.83 12.87
CA ARG A 171 3.94 5.86 12.67
C ARG A 171 4.30 6.38 11.28
N ASN A 172 3.43 6.13 10.30
CA ASN A 172 3.65 6.43 8.89
C ASN A 172 2.51 7.30 8.34
N SER A 173 2.83 8.39 7.65
CA SER A 173 1.82 9.30 7.07
C SER A 173 1.05 8.68 5.91
N THR A 174 1.68 7.79 5.16
CA THR A 174 1.08 7.00 4.08
C THR A 174 1.50 5.54 4.23
N LEU A 175 0.62 4.63 3.83
CA LEU A 175 0.85 3.20 3.99
C LEU A 175 0.62 2.40 2.72
N SER A 176 -0.40 2.74 1.94
CA SER A 176 -0.77 1.99 0.73
C SER A 176 -0.47 2.77 -0.53
N ALA A 177 0.11 2.09 -1.52
CA ALA A 177 0.32 2.61 -2.87
C ALA A 177 0.37 1.44 -3.86
N LEU A 178 -0.46 1.51 -4.90
CA LEU A 178 -0.51 0.48 -5.94
C LEU A 178 0.53 0.77 -7.03
N MET A 179 1.67 0.09 -6.97
CA MET A 179 2.76 0.23 -7.94
C MET A 179 2.71 -0.84 -9.04
N PRO A 180 3.15 -0.50 -10.27
CA PRO A 180 3.48 -1.52 -11.26
C PRO A 180 4.69 -2.33 -10.74
N SER A 181 4.58 -3.66 -10.75
CA SER A 181 5.54 -4.57 -10.13
C SER A 181 6.09 -5.58 -11.13
N GLU A 182 6.73 -5.11 -12.19
CA GLU A 182 7.17 -5.96 -13.30
C GLU A 182 8.21 -7.01 -12.88
N THR A 183 9.22 -6.62 -12.10
CA THR A 183 10.33 -7.52 -11.70
C THR A 183 10.00 -8.33 -10.46
N SER A 184 9.42 -7.70 -9.42
CA SER A 184 9.13 -8.38 -8.15
C SER A 184 8.05 -9.45 -8.29
N SER A 185 7.04 -9.24 -9.15
CA SER A 185 6.02 -10.25 -9.44
C SER A 185 6.60 -11.50 -10.10
N GLN A 186 7.66 -11.38 -10.91
CA GLN A 186 8.31 -12.53 -11.57
C GLN A 186 8.94 -13.47 -10.55
N ILE A 187 9.55 -12.95 -9.49
CA ILE A 187 10.17 -13.75 -8.43
C ILE A 187 9.11 -14.66 -7.78
N SER A 188 7.89 -14.15 -7.61
CA SER A 188 6.77 -14.89 -7.03
C SER A 188 5.92 -15.66 -8.06
N ASN A 189 6.32 -15.69 -9.33
CA ASN A 189 5.52 -16.19 -10.45
C ASN A 189 4.06 -15.68 -10.39
N ALA A 190 3.90 -14.39 -10.09
CA ALA A 190 2.63 -13.70 -9.87
C ALA A 190 2.29 -12.80 -11.06
N THR A 191 1.00 -12.48 -11.24
CA THR A 191 0.61 -11.45 -12.20
C THR A 191 1.04 -10.07 -11.71
N ASN A 192 1.40 -9.19 -12.65
CA ASN A 192 1.96 -7.87 -12.35
C ASN A 192 0.90 -6.97 -11.68
N GLY A 193 1.12 -6.56 -10.42
CA GLY A 193 0.27 -5.60 -9.72
C GLY A 193 -1.22 -5.95 -9.74
N ILE A 194 -2.02 -4.97 -10.18
CA ILE A 194 -3.46 -5.10 -10.44
C ILE A 194 -3.82 -5.41 -11.90
N GLU A 195 -2.83 -5.46 -12.78
CA GLU A 195 -3.05 -5.52 -14.23
C GLU A 195 -3.48 -6.91 -14.69
N PRO A 196 -4.43 -7.02 -15.64
CA PRO A 196 -4.73 -8.28 -16.29
C PRO A 196 -3.51 -8.74 -17.14
N PRO A 197 -3.16 -10.04 -17.14
CA PRO A 197 -2.07 -10.53 -17.96
C PRO A 197 -2.40 -10.39 -19.46
N ARG A 198 -1.41 -10.04 -20.28
CA ARG A 198 -1.56 -9.89 -21.74
C ARG A 198 -1.88 -11.21 -22.46
N GLY A 199 -1.53 -12.33 -21.84
CA GLY A 199 -1.76 -13.68 -22.33
C GLY A 199 -1.34 -14.70 -21.28
N TYR A 200 -1.62 -15.98 -21.53
CA TYR A 200 -1.30 -17.08 -20.60
C TYR A 200 0.20 -17.27 -20.38
N VAL A 201 0.99 -16.96 -21.41
CA VAL A 201 2.46 -16.99 -21.37
C VAL A 201 2.97 -15.60 -21.73
N SER A 202 3.74 -15.02 -20.82
CA SER A 202 4.46 -13.77 -21.05
C SER A 202 5.90 -14.07 -21.43
N ILE A 203 6.33 -13.57 -22.59
CA ILE A 203 7.74 -13.60 -23.00
C ILE A 203 8.39 -12.30 -22.54
N LYS A 204 9.45 -12.40 -21.74
CA LYS A 204 10.19 -11.26 -21.21
C LYS A 204 11.67 -11.34 -21.59
N ALA A 205 12.28 -10.19 -21.88
CA ALA A 205 13.70 -10.10 -22.18
C ALA A 205 14.50 -9.98 -20.88
N SER A 206 15.65 -10.66 -20.82
CA SER A 206 16.65 -10.54 -19.77
C SER A 206 18.04 -10.45 -20.39
N LYS A 207 19.04 -10.12 -19.58
CA LYS A 207 20.44 -9.91 -20.01
C LYS A 207 21.00 -11.11 -20.77
N ASP A 208 20.66 -12.33 -20.34
CA ASP A 208 21.23 -13.55 -20.93
C ASP A 208 20.41 -14.06 -22.13
N ARG A 209 19.08 -14.10 -22.04
CA ARG A 209 18.13 -14.58 -23.09
C ARG A 209 16.68 -14.13 -22.81
N TYR A 210 15.75 -14.51 -23.70
CA TYR A 210 14.31 -14.45 -23.43
C TYR A 210 13.87 -15.55 -22.46
N PHE A 211 12.98 -15.20 -21.53
CA PHE A 211 12.36 -16.13 -20.59
C PHE A 211 10.84 -16.09 -20.76
N ALA A 212 10.22 -17.27 -20.78
CA ALA A 212 8.78 -17.43 -20.80
C ALA A 212 8.29 -17.72 -19.37
N SER A 213 7.38 -16.90 -18.86
CA SER A 213 6.68 -17.13 -17.61
C SER A 213 5.19 -17.30 -17.91
N GLY A 214 4.65 -18.44 -17.49
CA GLY A 214 3.23 -18.76 -17.60
C GLY A 214 2.82 -19.55 -16.37
N ARG A 215 1.64 -19.24 -15.82
CA ARG A 215 1.07 -19.97 -14.69
C ARG A 215 -0.08 -20.82 -15.21
N ALA A 216 0.04 -22.15 -15.09
CA ALA A 216 -1.02 -23.08 -15.46
C ALA A 216 -2.25 -22.87 -14.56
N GLY A 217 -3.43 -22.68 -15.16
CA GLY A 217 -4.71 -22.57 -14.43
C GLY A 217 -5.42 -21.21 -14.45
N LEU A 218 -5.06 -20.31 -15.36
CA LEU A 218 -5.91 -19.17 -15.76
C LEU A 218 -6.97 -19.59 -16.78
#